data_AF-A0A099NT81-F1
#
_entry.id   AF-A0A099NT81-F1
#
_cell.length_a   1.000
_cell.length_b   1.000
_cell.length_c   1.000
_cell.angle_alpha   90.00
_cell.angle_beta   90.00
_cell.angle_gamma   90.00
#
_symmetry.space_group_name_H-M   'P 1'
#
loop_
_entity.id
_entity.type
_entity.pdbx_description
1 polymer ?
#
loop_
_entity_poly.entity_id
_entity_poly.type
_entity_poly.pdbx_seq_one_letter_code
_entity_poly.pdbx_strand_id
1 'polypeptide(L)'
;MLPETKNIAQLSDTQIGAVLDALFEPCAALKSYLIPKIRTRPFANYPKLIDFCRACLHTLIDEYETDSQAHSQVCNIVCAHPRLGVPKRDISSLSVHSQNEQKSLNCGDPNGELGQKLARMNELYEEKFPGLIFVVFVNGRTREEIIEIMKERIASSNWKDEVRHAFDGMCDIALDRVNKLEAKL
;
A
#
# COMPACT_ATOMS: atom_id res chain seq x y z
N MET A 1 9.02 -19.29 2.87
CA MET A 1 8.24 -19.20 4.13
C MET A 1 8.70 -17.97 4.89
N LEU A 2 7.78 -17.31 5.59
CA LEU A 2 8.07 -16.15 6.42
C LEU A 2 8.82 -16.60 7.70
N PRO A 3 9.86 -15.86 8.17
CA PRO A 3 10.61 -16.21 9.37
C PRO A 3 9.79 -16.06 10.66
N GLU A 4 10.26 -16.64 11.76
CA GLU A 4 9.62 -16.46 13.07
C GLU A 4 9.69 -14.99 13.54
N THR A 5 8.54 -14.45 13.93
CA THR A 5 8.36 -13.03 14.26
C THR A 5 9.16 -12.57 15.48
N LYS A 6 9.42 -13.47 16.43
CA LYS A 6 10.25 -13.21 17.61
C LYS A 6 11.70 -12.88 17.27
N ASN A 7 12.20 -13.38 16.14
CA ASN A 7 13.60 -13.23 15.74
C ASN A 7 13.80 -12.14 14.67
N ILE A 8 12.73 -11.53 14.16
CA ILE A 8 12.81 -10.55 13.05
C ILE A 8 13.79 -9.41 13.37
N ALA A 9 13.79 -8.88 14.60
CA ALA A 9 14.67 -7.79 15.01
C ALA A 9 16.17 -8.13 14.94
N GLN A 10 16.51 -9.43 14.98
CA GLN A 10 17.89 -9.93 14.96
C GLN A 10 18.38 -10.31 13.55
N LEU A 11 17.48 -10.34 12.56
CA LEU A 11 17.83 -10.66 11.17
C LEU A 11 18.70 -9.55 10.55
N SER A 12 19.36 -9.84 9.42
CA SER A 12 20.04 -8.83 8.61
C SER A 12 19.05 -7.86 7.93
N ASP A 13 19.51 -6.67 7.51
CA ASP A 13 18.65 -5.69 6.83
C ASP A 13 18.04 -6.28 5.55
N THR A 14 18.81 -7.09 4.83
CA THR A 14 18.34 -7.82 3.64
C THR A 14 17.18 -8.77 3.98
N GLN A 15 17.26 -9.48 5.10
CA GLN A 15 16.22 -10.41 5.53
C GLN A 15 14.97 -9.68 6.03
N ILE A 16 15.12 -8.59 6.81
CA ILE A 16 13.96 -7.76 7.20
C ILE A 16 13.33 -7.12 5.97
N GLY A 17 14.15 -6.65 5.02
CA GLY A 17 13.70 -6.14 3.73
C GLY A 17 12.88 -7.17 2.95
N ALA A 18 13.31 -8.42 2.90
CA ALA A 18 12.56 -9.49 2.24
C ALA A 18 11.22 -9.80 2.95
N VAL A 19 11.16 -9.67 4.28
CA VAL A 19 9.88 -9.73 5.01
C VAL A 19 8.97 -8.58 4.60
N LEU A 20 9.49 -7.36 4.56
CA LEU A 20 8.72 -6.18 4.14
C LEU A 20 8.25 -6.29 2.68
N ASP A 21 9.08 -6.79 1.77
CA ASP A 21 8.72 -7.00 0.36
C ASP A 21 7.67 -8.13 0.17
N ALA A 22 7.51 -9.01 1.15
CA ALA A 22 6.43 -10.01 1.17
C ALA A 22 5.11 -9.43 1.71
N LEU A 23 5.19 -8.49 2.66
CA LEU A 23 4.03 -7.87 3.30
C LEU A 23 3.50 -6.67 2.52
N PHE A 24 4.37 -5.86 1.95
CA PHE A 24 4.08 -4.63 1.23
C PHE A 24 4.61 -4.71 -0.20
N GLU A 25 4.28 -3.73 -1.03
CA GLU A 25 4.93 -3.61 -2.33
C GLU A 25 6.41 -3.21 -2.18
N PRO A 26 7.33 -3.80 -2.96
CA PRO A 26 8.75 -3.52 -2.81
C PRO A 26 9.08 -2.03 -2.93
N CYS A 27 9.55 -1.44 -1.83
CA CYS A 27 9.79 -0.01 -1.75
C CYS A 27 11.05 0.28 -0.90
N ALA A 28 12.06 0.91 -1.51
CA ALA A 28 13.29 1.27 -0.81
C ALA A 28 13.05 2.29 0.31
N ALA A 29 12.21 3.30 0.07
CA ALA A 29 11.86 4.33 1.05
C ALA A 29 11.13 3.75 2.28
N LEU A 30 10.24 2.77 2.05
CA LEU A 30 9.56 2.06 3.13
C LEU A 30 10.57 1.26 3.98
N LYS A 31 11.48 0.53 3.32
CA LYS A 31 12.52 -0.26 3.98
C LYS A 31 13.47 0.61 4.80
N SER A 32 13.97 1.72 4.24
CA SER A 32 14.86 2.64 4.95
C SER A 32 14.20 3.24 6.18
N TYR A 33 12.88 3.49 6.12
CA TYR A 33 12.15 4.07 7.24
C TYR A 33 11.81 3.05 8.35
N LEU A 34 11.42 1.84 7.98
CA LEU A 34 10.89 0.84 8.92
C LEU A 34 11.97 -0.07 9.52
N ILE A 35 13.01 -0.46 8.76
CA ILE A 35 14.03 -1.40 9.24
C ILE A 35 14.68 -0.94 10.56
N PRO A 36 15.14 0.32 10.69
CA PRO A 36 15.73 0.79 11.95
C PRO A 36 14.75 0.71 13.14
N LYS A 37 13.45 0.90 12.90
CA LYS A 37 12.40 0.86 13.93
C LYS A 37 12.04 -0.57 14.33
N ILE A 38 11.94 -1.48 13.36
CA ILE A 38 11.65 -2.90 13.57
C ILE A 38 12.73 -3.56 14.44
N ARG A 39 13.99 -3.16 14.28
CA ARG A 39 15.12 -3.69 15.08
C ARG A 39 15.05 -3.38 16.57
N THR A 40 14.23 -2.41 16.98
CA THR A 40 14.18 -1.95 18.38
C THR A 40 13.42 -2.88 19.31
N ARG A 41 12.63 -3.83 18.78
CA ARG A 41 11.74 -4.67 19.58
C ARG A 41 11.37 -5.99 18.89
N PRO A 42 11.10 -7.07 19.65
CA PRO A 42 10.48 -8.27 19.11
C PRO A 42 8.97 -8.08 18.86
N PHE A 43 8.41 -8.98 18.05
CA PHE A 43 6.98 -9.02 17.75
C PHE A 43 6.39 -10.40 18.04
N ALA A 44 5.17 -10.44 18.58
CA ALA A 44 4.51 -11.70 18.95
C ALA A 44 4.02 -12.49 17.73
N ASN A 45 3.58 -11.79 16.68
CA ASN A 45 3.06 -12.34 15.43
C ASN A 45 3.09 -11.26 14.32
N TYR A 46 2.78 -11.65 13.10
CA TYR A 46 2.80 -10.76 11.93
C TYR A 46 1.78 -9.62 12.01
N PRO A 47 0.53 -9.83 12.48
CA PRO A 47 -0.40 -8.74 12.72
C PRO A 47 0.17 -7.67 13.67
N LYS A 48 0.87 -8.05 14.74
CA LYS A 48 1.50 -7.09 15.66
C LYS A 48 2.70 -6.36 15.05
N LEU A 49 3.42 -6.98 14.12
CA LEU A 49 4.44 -6.30 13.32
C LEU A 49 3.79 -5.27 12.37
N ILE A 50 2.69 -5.63 11.69
CA ILE A 50 1.99 -4.74 10.77
C ILE A 50 1.34 -3.56 11.50
N ASP A 51 0.72 -3.80 12.66
CA ASP A 51 0.18 -2.73 13.52
C ASP A 51 1.29 -1.74 13.92
N PHE A 52 2.49 -2.24 14.21
CA PHE A 52 3.65 -1.39 14.50
C PHE A 52 4.11 -0.60 13.27
N CYS A 53 4.16 -1.22 12.10
CA CYS A 53 4.46 -0.51 10.84
C CYS A 53 3.43 0.59 10.58
N ARG A 54 2.13 0.32 10.78
CA ARG A 54 1.04 1.31 10.65
C ARG A 54 1.27 2.51 11.57
N ALA A 55 1.58 2.26 12.85
CA ALA A 55 1.88 3.32 13.80
C ALA A 55 3.10 4.16 13.39
N CYS A 56 4.18 3.52 12.93
CA CYS A 56 5.36 4.23 12.43
C CYS A 56 5.01 5.11 11.22
N LEU A 57 4.23 4.57 10.27
CA LEU A 57 3.79 5.31 9.09
C LEU A 57 2.91 6.51 9.45
N HIS A 58 2.05 6.40 10.46
CA HIS A 58 1.30 7.56 10.97
C HIS A 58 2.21 8.61 11.60
N THR A 59 3.24 8.21 12.34
CA THR A 59 4.25 9.16 12.85
C THR A 59 4.95 9.90 11.71
N LEU A 60 5.25 9.23 10.59
CA LEU A 60 5.82 9.88 9.40
C LEU A 60 4.89 10.98 8.82
N ILE A 61 3.57 10.79 8.94
CA ILE A 61 2.57 11.79 8.54
C ILE A 61 2.62 13.01 9.47
N ASP A 62 2.94 12.85 10.75
CA ASP A 62 3.02 14.01 11.64
C ASP A 62 4.35 14.77 11.45
N GLU A 63 5.40 14.10 10.97
CA GLU A 63 6.72 14.68 10.71
C GLU A 63 6.75 15.55 9.43
N TYR A 64 5.91 15.28 8.41
CA TYR A 64 6.03 15.92 7.07
C TYR A 64 5.81 17.43 7.07
N GLU A 65 5.01 17.97 8.00
CA GLU A 65 4.71 19.42 8.05
C GLU A 65 5.97 20.25 8.34
N THR A 66 6.99 19.62 8.93
CA THR A 66 8.23 20.28 9.36
C THR A 66 9.48 19.84 8.59
N ASP A 67 9.38 18.76 7.80
CA ASP A 67 10.51 18.18 7.07
C ASP A 67 10.15 17.81 5.61
N SER A 68 10.77 18.53 4.67
CA SER A 68 10.65 18.28 3.23
C SER A 68 11.14 16.89 2.80
N GLN A 69 12.06 16.29 3.56
CA GLN A 69 12.55 14.93 3.32
C GLN A 69 11.47 13.90 3.70
N ALA A 70 10.75 14.12 4.81
CA ALA A 70 9.61 13.28 5.20
C ALA A 70 8.48 13.32 4.16
N HIS A 71 8.15 14.50 3.61
CA HIS A 71 7.17 14.61 2.51
C HIS A 71 7.58 13.76 1.29
N SER A 72 8.82 13.89 0.84
CA SER A 72 9.34 13.10 -0.30
C SER A 72 9.29 11.60 -0.01
N GLN A 73 9.58 11.20 1.23
CA GLN A 73 9.52 9.81 1.66
C GLN A 73 8.09 9.27 1.65
N VAL A 74 7.11 10.05 2.12
CA VAL A 74 5.68 9.69 2.04
C VAL A 74 5.26 9.44 0.60
N CYS A 75 5.53 10.38 -0.31
CA CYS A 75 5.17 10.25 -1.72
C CYS A 75 5.82 9.00 -2.34
N ASN A 76 7.10 8.75 -2.06
CA ASN A 76 7.82 7.58 -2.57
C ASN A 76 7.22 6.25 -2.04
N ILE A 77 6.76 6.23 -0.79
CA ILE A 77 6.11 5.04 -0.21
C ILE A 77 4.75 4.79 -0.87
N VAL A 78 3.91 5.82 -0.98
CA VAL A 78 2.57 5.70 -1.58
C VAL A 78 2.67 5.34 -3.06
N CYS A 79 3.54 6.02 -3.82
CA CYS A 79 3.72 5.80 -5.27
C CYS A 79 4.38 4.47 -5.63
N ALA A 80 4.98 3.76 -4.67
CA ALA A 80 5.48 2.41 -4.91
C ALA A 80 4.35 1.39 -5.06
N HIS A 81 3.13 1.71 -4.62
CA HIS A 81 1.98 0.86 -4.83
C HIS A 81 1.53 0.91 -6.31
N PRO A 82 1.00 -0.18 -6.89
CA PRO A 82 0.46 -0.12 -8.23
C PRO A 82 -0.82 0.71 -8.34
N ARG A 83 -0.90 1.49 -9.43
CA ARG A 83 -2.14 2.20 -9.81
C ARG A 83 -3.27 1.20 -10.05
N LEU A 84 -4.50 1.59 -9.69
CA LEU A 84 -5.67 0.74 -9.92
C LEU A 84 -6.11 0.77 -11.38
N GLY A 85 -6.43 -0.41 -11.93
CA GLY A 85 -7.01 -0.54 -13.28
C GLY A 85 -5.98 -0.43 -14.41
N VAL A 86 -4.72 -0.76 -14.12
CA VAL A 86 -3.64 -0.83 -15.12
C VAL A 86 -4.02 -1.76 -16.28
N PRO A 87 -3.81 -1.36 -17.55
CA PRO A 87 -4.18 -2.17 -18.71
C PRO A 87 -3.57 -3.57 -18.66
N LYS A 88 -4.26 -4.57 -19.23
CA LYS A 88 -3.81 -5.99 -19.20
C LYS A 88 -2.38 -6.24 -19.67
N ARG A 89 -1.88 -5.42 -20.60
CA ARG A 89 -0.50 -5.47 -21.11
C ARG A 89 0.56 -5.08 -20.07
N ASP A 90 0.17 -4.26 -19.11
CA ASP A 90 1.02 -3.70 -18.05
C ASP A 90 0.84 -4.48 -16.73
N ILE A 91 -0.17 -5.37 -16.63
CA ILE A 91 -0.37 -6.29 -15.47
C ILE A 91 0.84 -7.20 -15.26
N SER A 92 1.57 -7.59 -16.31
CA SER A 92 2.77 -8.43 -16.21
C SER A 92 3.91 -7.74 -15.45
N SER A 93 3.88 -6.41 -15.32
CA SER A 93 4.82 -5.64 -14.50
C SER A 93 4.45 -5.58 -13.01
N LEU A 94 3.23 -6.01 -12.65
CA LEU A 94 2.77 -6.05 -11.27
C LEU A 94 3.29 -7.28 -10.54
N SER A 95 3.53 -7.14 -9.23
CA SER A 95 3.80 -8.27 -8.35
C SER A 95 2.64 -9.28 -8.39
N VAL A 96 2.92 -10.57 -8.20
CA VAL A 96 1.88 -11.62 -8.16
C VAL A 96 0.80 -11.31 -7.12
N HIS A 97 1.16 -10.64 -6.02
CA HIS A 97 0.21 -10.19 -4.99
C HIS A 97 -0.73 -9.13 -5.55
N SER A 98 -0.19 -8.07 -6.14
CA SER A 98 -0.97 -7.00 -6.78
C SER A 98 -1.92 -7.49 -7.87
N GLN A 99 -1.48 -8.46 -8.69
CA GLN A 99 -2.35 -9.06 -9.72
C GLN A 99 -3.57 -9.77 -9.12
N ASN A 100 -3.38 -10.47 -7.99
CA ASN A 100 -4.45 -11.17 -7.30
C ASN A 100 -5.38 -10.20 -6.55
N GLU A 101 -4.83 -9.16 -5.93
CA GLU A 101 -5.58 -8.13 -5.19
C GLU A 101 -6.52 -7.34 -6.09
N GLN A 102 -6.09 -7.01 -7.31
CA GLN A 102 -6.89 -6.25 -8.26
C GLN A 102 -7.68 -7.14 -9.24
N LYS A 103 -7.81 -8.44 -9.00
CA LYS A 103 -8.45 -9.37 -9.93
C LYS A 103 -9.89 -8.98 -10.27
N SER A 104 -10.68 -8.53 -9.29
CA SER A 104 -12.05 -8.04 -9.53
C SER A 104 -12.08 -6.79 -10.43
N LEU A 105 -11.06 -5.94 -10.30
CA LEU A 105 -10.89 -4.73 -11.12
C LEU A 105 -10.30 -5.02 -12.50
N ASN A 106 -9.80 -6.22 -12.73
CA ASN A 106 -9.27 -6.67 -14.03
C ASN A 106 -10.32 -7.45 -14.85
N CYS A 107 -11.49 -7.74 -14.26
CA CYS A 107 -12.62 -8.37 -14.93
C CYS A 107 -13.40 -7.33 -15.78
N GLY A 108 -13.24 -7.38 -17.09
CA GLY A 108 -13.94 -6.51 -18.06
C GLY A 108 -13.01 -5.86 -19.07
N ASP A 109 -13.56 -5.05 -19.97
CA ASP A 109 -12.78 -4.30 -20.97
C ASP A 109 -12.15 -3.05 -20.32
N PRO A 110 -10.80 -2.95 -20.26
CA PRO A 110 -10.13 -1.74 -19.80
C PRO A 110 -10.47 -0.49 -20.63
N ASN A 111 -10.86 -0.69 -21.90
CA ASN A 111 -11.28 0.38 -22.80
C ASN A 111 -12.80 0.62 -22.77
N GLY A 112 -13.54 -0.15 -21.98
CA GLY A 112 -14.97 0.07 -21.75
C GLY A 112 -15.22 1.31 -20.90
N GLU A 113 -16.48 1.74 -20.83
CA GLU A 113 -16.91 2.95 -20.12
C GLU A 113 -16.35 3.04 -18.69
N LEU A 114 -16.43 1.94 -17.94
CA LEU A 114 -16.01 1.89 -16.54
C LEU A 114 -14.49 1.93 -16.37
N GLY A 115 -13.74 1.34 -17.30
CA GLY A 115 -12.27 1.42 -17.31
C GLY A 115 -11.79 2.83 -17.62
N GLN A 116 -12.39 3.49 -18.61
CA GLN A 116 -12.13 4.90 -18.91
C GLN A 116 -12.53 5.81 -17.75
N LYS A 117 -13.65 5.53 -17.07
CA LYS A 117 -14.08 6.28 -15.88
C LYS A 117 -13.06 6.13 -14.75
N LEU A 118 -12.57 4.93 -14.47
CA LEU A 118 -11.52 4.72 -13.46
C LEU A 118 -10.20 5.43 -13.82
N ALA A 119 -9.81 5.43 -15.10
CA ALA A 119 -8.63 6.15 -15.56
C ALA A 119 -8.75 7.66 -15.30
N ARG A 120 -9.86 8.27 -15.70
CA ARG A 120 -10.16 9.70 -15.45
C ARG A 120 -10.22 10.02 -13.95
N MET A 121 -10.80 9.12 -13.16
CA MET A 121 -10.86 9.31 -11.70
C MET A 121 -9.47 9.29 -11.07
N ASN A 122 -8.57 8.41 -11.51
CA ASN A 122 -7.18 8.46 -11.05
C ASN A 122 -6.48 9.77 -11.45
N GLU A 123 -6.74 10.30 -12.66
CA GLU A 123 -6.19 11.60 -13.08
C GLU A 123 -6.68 12.74 -12.18
N LEU A 124 -8.00 12.80 -11.91
CA LEU A 124 -8.58 13.79 -11.00
C LEU A 124 -8.04 13.65 -9.57
N TYR A 125 -7.81 12.42 -9.12
CA TYR A 125 -7.19 12.15 -7.83
C TYR A 125 -5.75 12.69 -7.77
N GLU A 126 -4.94 12.36 -8.77
CA GLU A 126 -3.53 12.77 -8.86
C GLU A 126 -3.38 14.30 -9.01
N GLU A 127 -4.32 14.96 -9.69
CA GLU A 127 -4.41 16.42 -9.76
C GLU A 127 -4.76 17.04 -8.40
N LYS A 128 -5.73 16.45 -7.68
CA LYS A 128 -6.16 16.92 -6.36
C LYS A 128 -5.11 16.70 -5.28
N PHE A 129 -4.37 15.59 -5.36
CA PHE A 129 -3.38 15.18 -4.37
C PHE A 129 -2.01 14.91 -5.04
N PRO A 130 -1.27 15.97 -5.42
CA PRO A 130 0.00 15.82 -6.11
C PRO A 130 0.99 14.92 -5.36
N GLY A 131 1.64 14.02 -6.11
CA GLY A 131 2.63 13.09 -5.56
C GLY A 131 2.04 11.86 -4.87
N LEU A 132 0.72 11.69 -4.87
CA LEU A 132 0.05 10.48 -4.41
C LEU A 132 -0.59 9.74 -5.58
N ILE A 133 -0.78 8.45 -5.40
CA ILE A 133 -1.67 7.62 -6.20
C ILE A 133 -2.80 7.11 -5.31
N PHE A 134 -3.93 6.75 -5.90
CA PHE A 134 -5.05 6.25 -5.12
C PHE A 134 -4.78 4.82 -4.64
N VAL A 135 -4.67 4.66 -3.32
CA VAL A 135 -4.50 3.37 -2.67
C VAL A 135 -5.74 3.05 -1.84
N VAL A 136 -6.29 1.85 -2.05
CA VAL A 136 -7.38 1.29 -1.22
C VAL A 136 -7.28 -0.22 -1.24
N PHE A 137 -7.61 -0.85 -0.12
CA PHE A 137 -7.76 -2.29 -0.06
C PHE A 137 -9.01 -2.73 -0.84
N VAL A 138 -8.83 -3.42 -1.97
CA VAL A 138 -9.95 -3.77 -2.87
C VAL A 138 -10.88 -4.80 -2.22
N ASN A 139 -10.35 -5.85 -1.60
CA ASN A 139 -11.12 -6.89 -0.88
C ASN A 139 -12.39 -7.39 -1.61
N GLY A 140 -12.31 -7.64 -2.91
CA GLY A 140 -13.46 -8.11 -3.71
C GLY A 140 -14.45 -7.03 -4.16
N ARG A 141 -14.23 -5.76 -3.82
CA ARG A 141 -15.02 -4.63 -4.32
C ARG A 141 -14.99 -4.55 -5.84
N THR A 142 -16.10 -4.09 -6.41
CA THR A 142 -16.23 -3.82 -7.86
C THR A 142 -15.58 -2.50 -8.24
N ARG A 143 -15.41 -2.26 -9.55
CA ARG A 143 -14.86 -0.98 -10.02
C ARG A 143 -15.78 0.19 -9.68
N GLU A 144 -17.09 0.00 -9.72
CA GLU A 144 -18.08 1.02 -9.36
C GLU A 144 -17.93 1.44 -7.91
N GLU A 145 -17.85 0.49 -6.98
CA GLU A 145 -17.66 0.77 -5.55
C GLU A 145 -16.37 1.55 -5.31
N ILE A 146 -15.27 1.14 -5.97
CA ILE A 146 -13.97 1.83 -5.87
C ILE A 146 -14.05 3.26 -6.42
N ILE A 147 -14.77 3.48 -7.53
CA ILE A 147 -14.97 4.80 -8.10
C ILE A 147 -15.76 5.70 -7.16
N GLU A 148 -16.81 5.20 -6.51
CA GLU A 148 -17.57 6.00 -5.54
C GLU A 148 -16.74 6.34 -4.29
N ILE A 149 -15.94 5.41 -3.77
CA ILE A 149 -14.98 5.70 -2.68
C ILE A 149 -13.98 6.76 -3.12
N MET A 150 -13.46 6.68 -4.34
CA MET A 150 -12.51 7.67 -4.87
C MET A 150 -13.13 9.05 -4.98
N LYS A 151 -14.37 9.15 -5.47
CA LYS A 151 -15.11 10.42 -5.55
C LYS A 151 -15.33 11.04 -4.17
N GLU A 152 -15.76 10.23 -3.20
CA GLU A 152 -15.97 10.69 -1.82
C GLU A 152 -14.68 11.28 -1.26
N ARG A 153 -13.58 10.53 -1.35
CA ARG A 153 -12.25 10.97 -0.86
C ARG A 153 -11.76 12.24 -1.56
N ILE A 154 -11.92 12.37 -2.87
CA ILE A 154 -11.57 13.61 -3.59
C ILE A 154 -12.37 14.81 -3.09
N ALA A 155 -13.65 14.61 -2.74
CA ALA A 155 -14.54 15.67 -2.31
C ALA A 155 -14.32 16.10 -0.85
N SER A 156 -14.04 15.16 0.05
CA SER A 156 -14.03 15.41 1.50
C SER A 156 -12.65 15.45 2.15
N SER A 157 -11.62 14.84 1.54
CA SER A 157 -10.31 14.68 2.17
C SER A 157 -9.33 15.81 1.82
N ASN A 158 -8.43 16.10 2.75
CA ASN A 158 -7.19 16.83 2.46
C ASN A 158 -6.05 15.84 2.19
N TRP A 159 -4.89 16.38 1.78
CA TRP A 159 -3.72 15.55 1.44
C TRP A 159 -3.25 14.65 2.60
N LYS A 160 -3.29 15.14 3.85
CA LYS A 160 -2.89 14.39 5.05
C LYS A 160 -3.81 13.20 5.31
N ASP A 161 -5.12 13.42 5.16
CA ASP A 161 -6.12 12.36 5.29
C ASP A 161 -5.91 11.28 4.23
N GLU A 162 -5.58 11.67 3.00
CA GLU A 162 -5.34 10.73 1.91
C GLU A 162 -4.08 9.90 2.08
N VAL A 163 -3.01 10.48 2.63
CA VAL A 163 -1.83 9.70 3.03
C VAL A 163 -2.18 8.70 4.12
N ARG A 164 -2.97 9.12 5.13
CA ARG A 164 -3.40 8.21 6.20
C ARG A 164 -4.21 7.05 5.63
N HIS A 165 -5.19 7.34 4.78
CA HIS A 165 -5.97 6.31 4.08
C HIS A 165 -5.11 5.39 3.22
N ALA A 166 -4.09 5.92 2.54
CA ALA A 166 -3.17 5.12 1.74
C ALA A 166 -2.34 4.17 2.61
N PHE A 167 -1.73 4.66 3.69
CA PHE A 167 -0.96 3.83 4.61
C PHE A 167 -1.81 2.78 5.34
N ASP A 168 -3.04 3.13 5.72
CA ASP A 168 -3.99 2.19 6.29
C ASP A 168 -4.35 1.10 5.29
N GLY A 169 -4.66 1.49 4.04
CA GLY A 169 -4.92 0.55 2.95
C GLY A 169 -3.74 -0.39 2.68
N MET A 170 -2.51 0.12 2.67
CA MET A 170 -1.29 -0.70 2.54
C MET A 170 -1.16 -1.72 3.68
N CYS A 171 -1.47 -1.33 4.92
CA CYS A 171 -1.40 -2.22 6.07
C CYS A 171 -2.53 -3.27 6.05
N ASP A 172 -3.72 -2.91 5.60
CA ASP A 172 -4.84 -3.84 5.46
C ASP A 172 -4.57 -4.89 4.37
N ILE A 173 -3.96 -4.47 3.26
CA ILE A 173 -3.42 -5.38 2.23
C ILE A 173 -2.37 -6.32 2.84
N ALA A 174 -1.43 -5.79 3.63
CA ALA A 174 -0.41 -6.61 4.29
C ALA A 174 -1.02 -7.65 5.24
N LEU A 175 -2.08 -7.29 5.99
CA LEU A 175 -2.80 -8.22 6.86
C LEU A 175 -3.47 -9.34 6.06
N ASP A 176 -4.13 -8.99 4.95
CA ASP A 176 -4.76 -9.97 4.06
C ASP A 176 -3.72 -10.93 3.44
N ARG A 177 -2.54 -10.42 3.04
CA ARG A 177 -1.43 -11.25 2.55
C ARG A 177 -0.97 -12.26 3.62
N VAL A 178 -0.79 -11.82 4.86
CA VAL A 178 -0.40 -12.70 5.98
C VAL A 178 -1.45 -13.78 6.20
N ASN A 179 -2.73 -13.42 6.29
CA ASN A 179 -3.81 -14.39 6.49
C ASN A 179 -3.83 -15.46 5.38
N LYS A 180 -3.61 -15.05 4.12
CA LYS A 180 -3.52 -15.97 2.98
C LYS A 180 -2.26 -16.84 2.98
N LEU A 181 -1.15 -16.37 3.54
CA LEU A 181 0.08 -17.14 3.68
C LEU A 181 -0.06 -18.18 4.81
N GLU A 182 -0.67 -17.79 5.93
CA GLU A 182 -0.94 -18.68 7.06
C GLU A 182 -1.99 -19.75 6.72
N ALA A 183 -3.02 -19.42 5.94
CA ALA A 183 -4.02 -20.38 5.48
C ALA A 183 -3.53 -21.39 4.42
N LYS A 184 -2.32 -21.19 3.87
CA LYS A 184 -1.67 -22.10 2.92
C LYS A 184 -0.66 -23.04 3.57
N LEU A 185 -0.44 -22.92 4.88
CA LEU A 185 0.34 -23.83 5.72
C LEU A 185 -0.59 -24.92 6.28
#